data_AF-A0AAE3GX12-F1
#
_entry.id   AF-A0AAE3GX12-F1
#
_cell.length_a   1.000
_cell.length_b   1.000
_cell.length_c   1.000
_cell.angle_alpha   90.00
_cell.angle_beta   90.00
_cell.angle_gamma   90.00
#
_symmetry.space_group_name_H-M   'P 1'
#
loop_
_entity.id
_entity.type
_entity.pdbx_description
1 polymer ?
#
loop_
_entity_poly.entity_id
_entity_poly.type
_entity_poly.pdbx_seq_one_letter_code
_entity_poly.pdbx_strand_id
1 'polypeptide(L)'
;MTVYFCLLLSTSIGGIFLLRNPNAIKRLTIADVPVSIVISFLQDETARNAYFIGDSTKLHDRLNQMGIEERIKDFYRPQIPDEVALDQYIHQLLYERTGYVGKGYRLNEQGILVLK
;
A
#
# COMPACT_ATOMS: atom_id res chain seq x y z
N MET A 1 -25.06 -21.11 51.72
CA MET A 1 -25.58 -21.58 50.42
C MET A 1 -24.68 -21.02 49.33
N THR A 2 -23.93 -21.90 48.69
CA THR A 2 -22.98 -21.59 47.61
C THR A 2 -23.65 -21.95 46.29
N VAL A 3 -23.93 -20.96 45.42
CA VAL A 3 -24.40 -21.14 44.04
C VAL A 3 -23.78 -19.97 43.24
N TYR A 4 -22.63 -20.17 42.58
CA TYR A 4 -22.45 -20.49 41.15
C TYR A 4 -23.22 -19.56 40.20
N PHE A 5 -22.51 -18.68 39.46
CA PHE A 5 -22.58 -18.66 37.99
C PHE A 5 -21.45 -17.79 37.42
N CYS A 6 -20.32 -18.42 37.12
CA CYS A 6 -19.31 -17.88 36.23
C CYS A 6 -19.60 -18.50 34.85
N LEU A 7 -20.03 -17.70 33.87
CA LEU A 7 -20.02 -18.12 32.46
C LEU A 7 -20.02 -16.90 31.53
N LEU A 8 -18.84 -16.74 30.93
CA LEU A 8 -18.49 -16.02 29.72
C LEU A 8 -19.60 -15.99 28.66
N LEU A 9 -19.96 -14.80 28.19
CA LEU A 9 -20.46 -14.61 26.83
C LEU A 9 -19.77 -13.38 26.23
N SER A 10 -18.75 -13.71 25.44
CA SER A 10 -18.19 -12.95 24.34
C SER A 10 -19.17 -11.95 23.73
N THR A 11 -19.09 -10.70 24.14
CA THR A 11 -19.47 -9.60 23.26
C THR A 11 -18.19 -9.19 22.56
N SER A 12 -17.97 -9.79 21.38
CA SER A 12 -17.12 -9.26 20.33
C SER A 12 -17.69 -7.92 19.85
N ILE A 13 -17.68 -6.92 20.73
CA ILE A 13 -17.78 -5.52 20.37
C ILE A 13 -16.35 -5.11 20.02
N GLY A 14 -15.82 -5.75 18.96
CA GLY A 14 -14.72 -5.18 18.21
C GLY A 14 -15.26 -3.88 17.66
N GLY A 15 -14.92 -2.79 18.35
CA GLY A 15 -15.47 -1.47 18.13
C GLY A 15 -15.49 -1.15 16.64
N ILE A 16 -16.70 -1.05 16.09
CA ILE A 16 -16.94 -0.26 14.90
C ILE A 16 -16.78 1.19 15.36
N PHE A 17 -15.53 1.62 15.50
CA PHE A 17 -15.16 3.00 15.73
C PHE A 17 -15.24 3.71 14.38
N LEU A 18 -16.47 3.98 13.95
CA LEU A 18 -16.72 4.91 12.85
C LEU A 18 -16.45 6.32 13.36
N LEU A 19 -15.18 6.74 13.32
CA LEU A 19 -14.85 8.16 13.31
C LEU A 19 -15.45 8.77 12.04
N ARG A 20 -16.66 9.30 12.18
CA ARG A 20 -17.30 10.20 11.24
C ARG A 20 -16.54 11.53 11.28
N ASN A 21 -15.38 11.56 10.63
CA ASN A 21 -14.68 12.80 10.32
C ASN A 21 -15.28 13.33 9.00
N PRO A 22 -15.97 14.47 8.97
CA PRO A 22 -16.58 15.02 7.75
C PRO A 22 -15.56 15.45 6.68
N ASN A 23 -14.26 15.49 7.04
CA ASN A 23 -13.14 15.69 6.11
C ASN A 23 -12.47 14.38 5.66
N ALA A 24 -12.95 13.22 6.11
CA ALA A 24 -12.53 11.94 5.57
C ALA A 24 -13.19 11.76 4.20
N ILE A 25 -12.60 12.36 3.17
CA ILE A 25 -12.66 11.76 1.84
C ILE A 25 -12.27 10.30 2.08
N LYS A 26 -13.22 9.36 1.94
CA LYS A 26 -12.92 7.93 2.00
C LYS A 26 -11.81 7.72 0.99
N ARG A 27 -10.58 7.60 1.48
CA ARG A 27 -9.39 7.44 0.67
C ARG A 27 -9.43 6.00 0.16
N LEU A 28 -10.19 5.78 -0.91
CA LEU A 28 -10.40 4.46 -1.48
C LEU A 28 -9.05 3.96 -2.01
N THR A 29 -8.62 2.83 -1.49
CA THR A 29 -7.48 2.07 -1.97
C THR A 29 -7.95 0.74 -2.54
N ILE A 30 -7.25 0.25 -3.56
CA ILE A 30 -7.32 -1.14 -4.00
C ILE A 30 -5.95 -1.71 -3.72
N ALA A 31 -5.89 -2.72 -2.84
CA ALA A 31 -4.64 -3.36 -2.47
C ALA A 31 -3.57 -2.34 -2.00
N ASP A 32 -3.97 -1.40 -1.14
CA ASP A 32 -3.14 -0.31 -0.60
C ASP A 32 -2.59 0.68 -1.64
N VAL A 33 -3.08 0.65 -2.87
CA VAL A 33 -2.81 1.67 -3.89
C VAL A 33 -4.04 2.57 -4.02
N PRO A 34 -3.90 3.90 -3.96
CA PRO A 34 -5.02 4.82 -4.18
C PRO A 34 -5.75 4.54 -5.50
N VAL A 35 -7.09 4.50 -5.48
CA VAL A 35 -7.89 4.16 -6.67
C VAL A 35 -7.59 5.07 -7.86
N SER A 36 -7.34 6.36 -7.62
CA SER A 36 -6.95 7.32 -8.66
C SER A 36 -5.63 6.95 -9.36
N ILE A 37 -4.72 6.30 -8.65
CA ILE A 37 -3.43 5.82 -9.16
C ILE A 37 -3.65 4.54 -9.97
N VAL A 38 -4.44 3.61 -9.43
CA VAL A 38 -4.83 2.37 -10.15
C VAL A 38 -5.51 2.70 -11.48
N ILE A 39 -6.48 3.62 -11.48
CA ILE A 39 -7.16 4.06 -12.71
C ILE A 39 -6.15 4.67 -13.69
N SER A 40 -5.25 5.54 -13.22
CA SER A 40 -4.24 6.13 -14.10
C SER A 40 -3.30 5.10 -14.71
N PHE A 41 -2.90 4.08 -13.93
CA PHE A 41 -2.12 2.95 -14.41
C PHE A 41 -2.88 2.14 -15.48
N LEU A 42 -4.17 1.84 -15.23
CA LEU A 42 -5.01 1.10 -16.18
C LEU A 42 -5.30 1.91 -17.46
N GLN A 43 -5.26 3.23 -17.42
CA GLN A 43 -5.42 4.07 -18.61
C GLN A 43 -4.13 4.17 -19.44
N ASP A 44 -2.96 3.87 -18.86
CA ASP A 44 -1.69 3.92 -19.55
C ASP A 44 -1.36 2.60 -20.26
N GLU A 45 -1.51 2.58 -21.59
CA GLU A 45 -1.26 1.37 -22.38
C GLU A 45 0.18 0.87 -22.24
N THR A 46 1.16 1.77 -22.10
CA THR A 46 2.57 1.39 -21.99
C THR A 46 2.83 0.69 -20.67
N ALA A 47 2.30 1.23 -19.57
CA ALA A 47 2.44 0.66 -18.23
C ALA A 47 1.70 -0.69 -18.13
N ARG A 48 0.46 -0.76 -18.62
CA ARG A 48 -0.29 -2.02 -18.66
C ARG A 48 0.45 -3.09 -19.46
N ASN A 49 0.88 -2.75 -20.68
CA ASN A 49 1.55 -3.72 -21.55
C ASN A 49 2.84 -4.21 -20.91
N ALA A 50 3.67 -3.31 -20.37
CA ALA A 50 4.89 -3.67 -19.65
C ALA A 50 4.62 -4.60 -18.47
N TYR A 51 3.55 -4.34 -17.70
CA TYR A 51 3.12 -5.20 -16.61
C TYR A 51 2.71 -6.60 -17.08
N PHE A 52 1.84 -6.70 -18.09
CA PHE A 52 1.32 -8.01 -18.55
C PHE A 52 2.36 -8.85 -19.30
N ILE A 53 3.35 -8.24 -19.95
CA ILE A 53 4.44 -8.98 -20.61
C ILE A 53 5.63 -9.26 -19.66
N GLY A 54 5.59 -8.75 -18.41
CA GLY A 54 6.64 -8.93 -17.42
C GLY A 54 7.92 -8.12 -17.67
N ASP A 55 7.85 -7.03 -18.45
CA ASP A 55 9.00 -6.16 -18.71
C ASP A 55 9.18 -5.18 -17.56
N SER A 56 9.92 -5.62 -16.53
CA SER A 56 10.14 -4.87 -15.28
C SER A 56 10.86 -3.54 -15.50
N THR A 57 11.79 -3.46 -16.46
CA THR A 57 12.55 -2.23 -16.74
C THR A 57 11.64 -1.19 -17.39
N LYS A 58 10.89 -1.60 -18.42
CA LYS A 58 9.93 -0.71 -19.08
C LYS A 58 8.81 -0.29 -18.16
N LEU A 59 8.34 -1.20 -17.30
CA LEU A 59 7.34 -0.90 -16.30
C LEU A 59 7.86 0.15 -15.32
N HIS A 60 9.07 -0.04 -14.77
CA HIS A 60 9.71 0.92 -13.88
C HIS A 60 9.80 2.31 -14.51
N ASP A 61 10.38 2.40 -15.71
CA ASP A 61 10.59 3.68 -16.37
C ASP A 61 9.26 4.38 -16.64
N ARG A 62 8.21 3.62 -16.99
CA ARG A 62 6.89 4.18 -17.21
C ARG A 62 6.21 4.63 -15.92
N LEU A 63 6.26 3.83 -14.84
CA LEU A 63 5.71 4.21 -13.54
C LEU A 63 6.39 5.48 -12.99
N ASN A 64 7.70 5.61 -13.19
CA ASN A 64 8.48 6.79 -12.83
C ASN A 64 8.05 8.01 -13.66
N GLN A 65 7.91 7.87 -14.99
CA GLN A 65 7.39 8.94 -15.87
C GLN A 65 5.99 9.39 -15.48
N MET A 66 5.14 8.47 -15.00
CA MET A 66 3.79 8.78 -14.52
C MET A 66 3.76 9.42 -13.13
N GLY A 67 4.92 9.54 -12.46
CA GLY A 67 5.04 10.05 -11.10
C GLY A 67 4.24 9.23 -10.09
N ILE A 68 4.05 7.93 -10.34
CA ILE A 68 3.20 7.08 -9.49
C ILE A 68 3.77 7.00 -8.07
N GLU A 69 5.08 6.79 -7.93
CA GLU A 69 5.72 6.69 -6.62
C GLU A 69 5.47 7.92 -5.75
N GLU A 70 5.72 9.11 -6.28
CA GLU A 70 5.48 10.39 -5.57
C GLU A 70 4.00 10.60 -5.25
N ARG A 71 3.09 10.24 -6.16
CA ARG A 71 1.64 10.33 -5.89
C ARG A 71 1.19 9.39 -4.78
N ILE A 72 1.78 8.20 -4.65
CA ILE A 72 1.52 7.29 -3.54
C ILE A 72 2.15 7.86 -2.25
N LYS A 73 3.38 8.40 -2.31
CA LYS A 73 4.02 9.10 -1.18
C LYS A 73 3.16 10.24 -0.64
N ASP A 74 2.67 11.13 -1.51
CA ASP A 74 1.78 12.23 -1.13
C ASP A 74 0.52 11.76 -0.41
N PHE A 75 -0.03 10.61 -0.83
CA PHE A 75 -1.20 10.03 -0.21
C PHE A 75 -0.93 9.50 1.21
N TYR A 76 0.24 8.89 1.43
CA TYR A 76 0.63 8.27 2.70
C TYR A 76 1.43 9.18 3.63
N ARG A 77 2.02 10.28 3.17
CA ARG A 77 2.77 11.23 4.00
C ARG A 77 2.02 11.72 5.25
N PRO A 78 0.69 11.97 5.22
CA PRO A 78 -0.06 12.29 6.43
C PRO A 78 -0.18 11.15 7.47
N GLN A 79 0.12 9.90 7.07
CA GLN A 79 -0.02 8.68 7.86
C GLN A 79 1.33 8.12 8.30
N ILE A 80 2.37 8.31 7.47
CA ILE A 80 3.76 7.90 7.72
C ILE A 80 4.63 9.17 7.63
N PRO A 81 4.88 9.86 8.76
CA PRO A 81 5.62 11.13 8.76
C PRO A 81 7.13 10.97 8.57
N ASP A 82 7.68 9.80 8.90
CA ASP A 82 9.09 9.49 8.66
C ASP A 82 9.29 9.16 7.18
N GLU A 83 9.99 10.05 6.46
CA GLU A 83 10.22 9.93 5.02
C GLU A 83 11.03 8.67 4.66
N VAL A 84 11.90 8.17 5.53
CA VAL A 84 12.66 6.93 5.26
C VAL A 84 11.73 5.71 5.36
N ALA A 85 10.88 5.69 6.39
CA ALA A 85 9.87 4.64 6.55
C ALA A 85 8.83 4.68 5.43
N LEU A 86 8.45 5.89 4.99
CA LEU A 86 7.55 6.09 3.85
C LEU A 86 8.19 5.55 2.56
N ASP A 87 9.43 5.93 2.25
CA ASP A 87 10.14 5.46 1.07
C ASP A 87 10.23 3.93 1.03
N GLN A 88 10.62 3.31 2.15
CA GLN A 88 10.69 1.86 2.27
C GLN A 88 9.31 1.20 2.11
N TYR A 89 8.26 1.75 2.72
CA TYR A 89 6.89 1.24 2.58
C TYR A 89 6.42 1.27 1.13
N ILE A 90 6.67 2.38 0.42
CA ILE A 90 6.23 2.56 -0.96
C ILE A 90 6.98 1.61 -1.90
N HIS A 91 8.29 1.46 -1.71
CA HIS A 91 9.06 0.50 -2.48
C HIS A 91 8.59 -0.94 -2.22
N GLN A 92 8.32 -1.31 -0.97
CA GLN A 92 7.77 -2.63 -0.63
C GLN A 92 6.40 -2.84 -1.30
N LEU A 93 5.51 -1.85 -1.22
CA LEU A 93 4.20 -1.90 -1.85
C LEU A 93 4.32 -2.10 -3.37
N LEU A 94 5.16 -1.32 -4.04
CA LEU A 94 5.35 -1.45 -5.48
C LEU A 94 5.97 -2.81 -5.85
N TYR A 95 6.89 -3.34 -5.04
CA TYR A 95 7.42 -4.70 -5.21
C TYR A 95 6.33 -5.76 -5.12
N GLU A 96 5.50 -5.72 -4.07
CA GLU A 96 4.42 -6.70 -3.88
C GLU A 96 3.36 -6.64 -4.98
N ARG A 97 3.12 -5.46 -5.57
CA ARG A 97 2.11 -5.28 -6.62
C ARG A 97 2.65 -5.54 -8.02
N THR A 98 3.93 -5.34 -8.27
CA THR A 98 4.48 -5.34 -9.64
C THR A 98 5.74 -6.18 -9.84
N GLY A 99 6.31 -6.73 -8.77
CA GLY A 99 7.62 -7.38 -8.78
C GLY A 99 8.80 -6.40 -8.91
N TYR A 100 8.53 -5.09 -8.86
CA TYR A 100 9.54 -4.03 -8.98
C TYR A 100 10.47 -3.96 -7.76
N VAL A 101 11.77 -3.96 -7.97
CA VAL A 101 12.77 -3.65 -6.92
C VAL A 101 13.46 -2.34 -7.24
N GLY A 102 13.35 -1.35 -6.35
CA GLY A 102 14.03 -0.07 -6.50
C GLY A 102 15.54 -0.20 -6.53
N LYS A 103 16.23 0.67 -7.28
CA LYS A 103 17.69 0.61 -7.47
C LYS A 103 18.47 0.63 -6.15
N GLY A 104 17.98 1.36 -5.15
CA GLY A 104 18.56 1.47 -3.81
C GLY A 104 18.27 0.30 -2.86
N TYR A 105 17.44 -0.66 -3.27
CA TYR A 105 16.93 -1.71 -2.40
C TYR A 105 17.33 -3.11 -2.87
N ARG A 106 17.47 -4.03 -1.92
CA ARG A 106 17.58 -5.48 -2.15
C ARG A 106 16.55 -6.22 -1.30
N LEU A 107 16.13 -7.39 -1.75
CA LEU A 107 15.33 -8.29 -0.93
C LEU A 107 16.23 -8.98 0.10
N ASN A 108 15.80 -9.02 1.34
CA ASN A 108 16.35 -9.93 2.33
C ASN A 108 15.73 -11.34 2.18
N GLU A 109 16.18 -12.29 2.99
CA GLU A 109 15.68 -13.68 2.98
C GLU A 109 14.18 -13.79 3.32
N GLN A 110 13.59 -12.75 3.90
CA GLN A 110 12.19 -12.67 4.28
C GLN A 110 11.31 -12.01 3.20
N GLY A 111 11.88 -11.62 2.05
CA GLY A 111 11.15 -10.95 0.97
C GLY A 111 10.82 -9.48 1.25
N ILE A 112 11.52 -8.86 2.20
CA ILE A 112 11.38 -7.43 2.55
C ILE A 112 12.50 -6.65 1.88
N LEU A 113 12.15 -5.52 1.28
CA LEU A 113 13.11 -4.57 0.74
C LEU A 113 13.87 -3.86 1.87
N VAL A 114 15.20 -4.01 1.83
CA VAL A 114 16.16 -3.32 2.69
C VAL A 114 17.11 -2.49 1.84
N LEU A 115 17.61 -1.38 2.38
CA LEU A 115 18.63 -0.57 1.73
C LEU A 115 19.88 -1.42 1.44
N LYS A 116 20.46 -1.21 0.26
CA LYS A 116 21.68 -1.93 -0.17
C LYS A 116 22.91 -1.58 0.66
#